data_AF-A0A520XIH7-F1
#
_entry.id   AF-A0A520XIH7-F1
#
_cell.length_a   1.000
_cell.length_b   1.000
_cell.length_c   1.000
_cell.angle_alpha   90.00
_cell.angle_beta   90.00
_cell.angle_gamma   90.00
#
_symmetry.space_group_name_H-M   'P 1'
#
loop_
_entity.id
_entity.type
_entity.pdbx_description
1 polymer ?
#
loop_
_entity_poly.entity_id
_entity_poly.type
_entity_poly.pdbx_seq_one_letter_code
_entity_poly.pdbx_strand_id
1 'polypeptide(L)'
;MTCTPGTPIRHLAQTVWPVMLIALAIAISACGSDSSVAVAAAENPASDSETTTTIVSEVIQLPAVTDPGDLRFETFAALGGMRVGFDSDSSVFSEGDIVGLATPVGDADPGSQRPAIAAIALVSQTLGANPIGNIADFLSLARDSGVTVEPSGTAIEALGLRLEGYKLELTSAQPNFFLAANRLGEDASSAYAMESAQMFLADVDGGVLLLFADGADEDARATALGRLGDMVETAELLGPLNFPSPSFPKSGEPASRPELGVNDPELPLLEAQHRPIDPGRYQVTRLGDTFALDVGEEWWAESNTRGFVELASADSFAPGNNDLAFVAGLDRGLFSISGPNFVGEPDDLTDLPSWLESPPDGLTVSDIQEVDVGGRSATRFDISIADGADCQEAAPCEYWLFSPVETALVIKSGFDVRIWHIEDHEFAPLTIMTSTTGSTWIDEAGALVDTIEFLG
;
A
#
# COMPACT_ATOMS: atom_id res chain seq x y z
N MET A 1 -17.56 14.48 66.83
CA MET A 1 -18.31 13.22 67.09
C MET A 1 -17.87 12.19 66.06
N THR A 2 -18.18 10.91 66.28
CA THR A 2 -17.79 9.74 65.45
C THR A 2 -16.28 9.56 65.25
N CYS A 3 -15.86 8.36 64.80
CA CYS A 3 -14.51 7.83 64.96
C CYS A 3 -13.93 7.20 63.68
N THR A 4 -12.61 7.03 63.69
CA THR A 4 -11.73 6.34 62.71
C THR A 4 -12.07 4.83 62.54
N PRO A 5 -11.66 4.17 61.43
CA PRO A 5 -10.24 3.87 61.12
C PRO A 5 -9.80 4.20 59.67
N GLY A 6 -8.51 4.18 59.33
CA GLY A 6 -7.31 3.99 60.17
C GLY A 6 -6.24 3.12 59.52
N THR A 7 -5.26 3.75 58.87
CA THR A 7 -4.08 3.10 58.24
C THR A 7 -3.10 2.51 59.26
N PRO A 8 -2.48 1.35 58.99
CA PRO A 8 -1.27 0.91 59.68
C PRO A 8 -0.08 0.71 58.70
N ILE A 9 0.87 1.66 58.69
CA ILE A 9 2.25 1.39 58.24
C ILE A 9 3.04 0.91 59.46
N ARG A 10 3.80 -0.19 59.37
CA ARG A 10 4.86 -0.54 60.33
C ARG A 10 6.04 -1.28 59.71
N HIS A 11 7.21 -0.62 59.80
CA HIS A 11 8.60 -1.11 60.00
C HIS A 11 9.11 -2.32 59.19
N LEU A 12 10.23 -2.22 58.45
CA LEU A 12 11.63 -2.00 58.88
C LEU A 12 12.22 -3.09 59.79
N ALA A 13 13.10 -3.95 59.24
CA ALA A 13 14.54 -3.96 59.63
C ALA A 13 15.43 -4.89 58.75
N GLN A 14 16.49 -4.30 58.17
CA GLN A 14 17.88 -4.81 58.10
C GLN A 14 18.28 -6.11 57.36
N THR A 15 18.86 -5.91 56.16
CA THR A 15 20.18 -6.39 55.66
C THR A 15 20.56 -7.89 55.61
N VAL A 16 21.03 -8.35 54.43
CA VAL A 16 22.47 -8.67 54.12
C VAL A 16 22.64 -9.09 52.62
N TRP A 17 23.77 -8.74 51.99
CA TRP A 17 24.27 -9.12 50.63
C TRP A 17 25.42 -10.17 50.77
N PRO A 18 26.01 -10.82 49.72
CA PRO A 18 26.06 -10.55 48.26
C PRO A 18 25.55 -11.73 47.37
N VAL A 19 25.50 -11.74 46.01
CA VAL A 19 26.10 -11.00 44.85
C VAL A 19 27.41 -11.61 44.26
N MET A 20 27.54 -11.58 42.91
CA MET A 20 28.70 -11.97 42.03
C MET A 20 29.00 -13.49 41.87
N LEU A 21 29.62 -14.06 40.82
CA LEU A 21 30.18 -13.67 39.48
C LEU A 21 30.31 -15.01 38.64
N ILE A 22 30.75 -15.18 37.37
CA ILE A 22 31.42 -14.39 36.29
C ILE A 22 31.03 -14.95 34.89
N ALA A 23 31.50 -14.34 33.78
CA ALA A 23 31.59 -14.93 32.43
C ALA A 23 32.97 -14.63 31.80
N LEU A 24 33.32 -15.25 30.65
CA LEU A 24 34.61 -15.08 29.92
C LEU A 24 35.85 -15.72 30.65
N ALA A 25 36.98 -16.09 30.02
CA ALA A 25 37.44 -16.00 28.63
C ALA A 25 38.64 -16.96 28.30
N ILE A 26 39.12 -16.90 27.04
CA ILE A 26 40.51 -17.15 26.56
C ILE A 26 40.98 -18.61 26.33
N ALA A 27 41.71 -18.79 25.22
CA ALA A 27 42.46 -19.99 24.83
C ALA A 27 43.97 -19.66 24.68
N ILE A 28 44.89 -20.65 24.79
CA ILE A 28 46.28 -20.50 24.33
C ILE A 28 47.04 -21.84 24.14
N SER A 29 47.87 -21.88 23.07
CA SER A 29 49.07 -22.70 22.81
C SER A 29 49.11 -24.23 23.01
N ALA A 30 48.96 -24.95 21.90
CA ALA A 30 49.85 -25.99 21.37
C ALA A 30 50.99 -26.60 22.24
N CYS A 31 51.00 -27.94 22.32
CA CYS A 31 52.05 -28.81 21.74
C CYS A 31 51.48 -30.24 21.56
N GLY A 32 51.97 -31.02 20.60
CA GLY A 32 51.33 -32.30 20.19
C GLY A 32 52.11 -33.57 20.50
N SER A 33 51.41 -34.71 20.42
CA SER A 33 51.97 -36.06 20.19
C SER A 33 50.83 -37.04 19.86
N ASP A 34 51.12 -38.10 19.11
CA ASP A 34 50.13 -39.07 18.64
C ASP A 34 49.48 -39.91 19.75
N SER A 35 48.18 -40.19 19.61
CA SER A 35 47.53 -41.43 20.06
C SER A 35 46.16 -41.59 19.42
N SER A 36 45.94 -42.70 18.70
CA SER A 36 44.62 -43.07 18.20
C SER A 36 43.80 -43.74 19.30
N VAL A 37 42.58 -43.23 19.54
CA VAL A 37 41.58 -43.86 20.42
C VAL A 37 40.27 -43.93 19.66
N ALA A 38 39.71 -45.13 19.53
CA ALA A 38 38.41 -45.31 18.90
C ALA A 38 37.29 -44.80 19.83
N VAL A 39 36.53 -43.81 19.36
CA VAL A 39 35.31 -43.36 20.05
C VAL A 39 34.19 -44.34 19.67
N ALA A 40 33.58 -44.97 20.68
CA ALA A 40 32.41 -45.82 20.46
C ALA A 40 31.21 -44.98 20.02
N ALA A 41 30.33 -45.54 19.19
CA ALA A 41 29.09 -44.87 18.81
C ALA A 41 28.23 -44.59 20.06
N ALA A 42 28.01 -43.32 20.36
CA ALA A 42 26.95 -42.90 21.25
C ALA A 42 25.65 -42.86 20.45
N GLU A 43 24.63 -43.58 20.92
CA GLU A 43 23.28 -43.49 20.36
C GLU A 43 22.72 -42.10 20.71
N ASN A 44 22.48 -41.26 19.71
CA ASN A 44 21.71 -40.04 19.93
C ASN A 44 20.29 -40.45 20.38
N PRO A 45 19.74 -39.83 21.46
CA PRO A 45 18.31 -39.93 21.69
C PRO A 45 17.58 -39.37 20.46
N ALA A 46 16.44 -39.96 20.11
CA ALA A 46 15.65 -39.49 18.98
C ALA A 46 15.28 -38.02 19.17
N SER A 47 15.47 -37.21 18.13
CA SER A 47 14.76 -35.94 18.04
C SER A 47 13.28 -36.28 17.92
N ASP A 48 12.45 -35.73 18.80
CA ASP A 48 11.00 -35.85 18.66
C ASP A 48 10.58 -35.29 17.30
N SER A 49 9.63 -35.97 16.65
CA SER A 49 9.23 -35.66 15.29
C SER A 49 8.47 -34.34 15.22
N GLU A 50 8.94 -33.43 14.36
CA GLU A 50 8.09 -32.35 13.83
C GLU A 50 6.80 -32.97 13.32
N THR A 51 5.69 -32.70 14.02
CA THR A 51 4.39 -33.25 13.65
C THR A 51 3.80 -32.33 12.60
N THR A 52 4.25 -32.51 11.35
CA THR A 52 3.74 -31.80 10.17
C THR A 52 2.27 -32.13 10.01
N THR A 53 1.42 -31.32 10.65
CA THR A 53 -0.03 -31.53 10.67
C THR A 53 -0.55 -31.11 9.29
N THR A 54 -0.67 -32.09 8.39
CA THR A 54 -1.26 -31.88 7.07
C THR A 54 -2.72 -31.45 7.25
N ILE A 55 -2.97 -30.14 7.11
CA ILE A 55 -4.32 -29.61 6.98
C ILE A 55 -4.85 -30.16 5.65
N VAL A 56 -5.94 -30.92 5.71
CA VAL A 56 -6.60 -31.48 4.51
C VAL A 56 -7.76 -30.54 4.18
N SER A 57 -7.52 -29.57 3.32
CA SER A 57 -8.50 -28.52 3.04
C SER A 57 -9.67 -29.03 2.19
N GLU A 58 -10.89 -28.80 2.67
CA GLU A 58 -12.13 -29.21 2.04
C GLU A 58 -12.43 -28.37 0.79
N VAL A 59 -12.68 -29.02 -0.35
CA VAL A 59 -13.07 -28.30 -1.58
C VAL A 59 -14.50 -27.83 -1.44
N ILE A 60 -14.70 -26.51 -1.40
CA ILE A 60 -16.01 -25.86 -1.40
C ILE A 60 -16.34 -25.32 -2.78
N GLN A 61 -17.62 -25.10 -3.04
CA GLN A 61 -18.07 -24.20 -4.09
C GLN A 61 -18.33 -22.84 -3.45
N LEU A 62 -17.93 -21.76 -4.11
CA LEU A 62 -18.35 -20.41 -3.73
C LEU A 62 -19.87 -20.26 -3.97
N PRO A 63 -20.58 -19.44 -3.18
CA PRO A 63 -21.94 -19.06 -3.52
C PRO A 63 -21.93 -18.20 -4.79
N ALA A 64 -22.86 -18.44 -5.71
CA ALA A 64 -23.20 -17.48 -6.77
C ALA A 64 -24.36 -16.60 -6.29
N VAL A 65 -24.39 -15.34 -6.73
CA VAL A 65 -25.44 -14.36 -6.41
C VAL A 65 -26.43 -14.21 -7.57
N THR A 66 -25.98 -14.42 -8.80
CA THR A 66 -26.75 -14.13 -10.02
C THR A 66 -27.01 -15.41 -10.82
N ASP A 67 -28.09 -15.47 -11.60
CA ASP A 67 -28.25 -16.51 -12.62
C ASP A 67 -27.25 -16.24 -13.76
N PRO A 68 -26.38 -17.19 -14.16
CA PRO A 68 -25.42 -16.98 -15.25
C PRO A 68 -26.03 -16.56 -16.59
N GLY A 69 -27.35 -16.71 -16.78
CA GLY A 69 -28.09 -16.20 -17.94
C GLY A 69 -28.27 -14.68 -17.98
N ASP A 70 -28.18 -13.97 -16.86
CA ASP A 70 -28.39 -12.52 -16.75
C ASP A 70 -27.07 -11.69 -16.69
N LEU A 71 -25.92 -12.35 -16.71
CA LEU A 71 -24.60 -11.71 -16.63
C LEU A 71 -24.17 -11.05 -17.95
N ARG A 72 -23.62 -9.82 -17.86
CA ARG A 72 -22.84 -9.19 -18.94
C ARG A 72 -21.40 -9.70 -18.90
N PHE A 73 -20.76 -9.77 -20.07
CA PHE A 73 -19.39 -10.26 -20.21
C PHE A 73 -18.49 -9.21 -20.84
N GLU A 74 -17.39 -8.87 -20.17
CA GLU A 74 -16.29 -8.06 -20.74
C GLU A 74 -15.00 -8.88 -20.81
N THR A 75 -13.95 -8.30 -21.40
CA THR A 75 -12.68 -8.98 -21.65
C THR A 75 -11.53 -8.03 -21.39
N PHE A 76 -10.65 -8.42 -20.47
CA PHE A 76 -9.58 -7.61 -19.92
C PHE A 76 -8.24 -8.04 -20.51
N ALA A 77 -7.33 -7.08 -20.71
CA ALA A 77 -5.98 -7.35 -21.21
C ALA A 77 -5.00 -7.81 -20.09
N ALA A 78 -5.46 -7.80 -18.84
CA ALA A 78 -4.82 -8.47 -17.70
C ALA A 78 -4.87 -10.01 -17.86
N LEU A 79 -4.03 -10.72 -17.12
CA LEU A 79 -4.06 -12.18 -16.95
C LEU A 79 -3.94 -12.97 -18.26
N GLY A 80 -3.20 -12.41 -19.23
CA GLY A 80 -3.03 -13.01 -20.57
C GLY A 80 -4.26 -12.92 -21.48
N GLY A 81 -5.27 -12.14 -21.10
CA GLY A 81 -6.57 -12.04 -21.77
C GLY A 81 -7.63 -12.86 -21.04
N MET A 82 -8.25 -12.30 -20.01
CA MET A 82 -9.34 -12.95 -19.26
C MET A 82 -10.70 -12.35 -19.62
N ARG A 83 -11.69 -13.20 -19.83
CA ARG A 83 -13.10 -12.83 -19.99
C ARG A 83 -13.89 -13.27 -18.77
N VAL A 84 -14.75 -12.42 -18.22
CA VAL A 84 -15.52 -12.69 -16.99
C VAL A 84 -16.96 -12.22 -17.17
N GLY A 85 -17.91 -12.88 -16.51
CA GLY A 85 -19.30 -12.47 -16.37
C GLY A 85 -19.58 -11.80 -15.03
N PHE A 86 -20.39 -10.74 -15.02
CA PHE A 86 -20.80 -9.97 -13.85
C PHE A 86 -22.14 -9.28 -14.13
N ASP A 87 -22.84 -8.81 -13.11
CA ASP A 87 -24.18 -8.25 -13.25
C ASP A 87 -24.18 -6.76 -13.62
N SER A 88 -25.37 -6.17 -13.79
CA SER A 88 -25.53 -4.74 -14.08
C SER A 88 -25.05 -3.82 -12.96
N ASP A 89 -25.06 -4.30 -11.72
CA ASP A 89 -25.03 -3.47 -10.51
C ASP A 89 -23.62 -3.40 -9.89
N SER A 90 -22.69 -4.23 -10.37
CA SER A 90 -21.27 -4.19 -10.02
C SER A 90 -20.49 -3.15 -10.84
N SER A 91 -19.72 -2.28 -10.19
CA SER A 91 -18.67 -1.49 -10.84
C SER A 91 -17.48 -2.39 -11.17
N VAL A 92 -16.98 -2.31 -12.40
CA VAL A 92 -15.87 -3.12 -12.91
C VAL A 92 -14.57 -2.32 -12.84
N PHE A 93 -13.48 -2.95 -12.40
CA PHE A 93 -12.13 -2.40 -12.50
C PHE A 93 -11.14 -3.43 -13.04
N SER A 94 -10.10 -2.95 -13.72
CA SER A 94 -8.94 -3.76 -14.08
C SER A 94 -7.72 -2.85 -14.19
N GLU A 95 -6.64 -3.25 -13.54
CA GLU A 95 -5.39 -2.49 -13.45
C GLU A 95 -4.23 -3.48 -13.30
N GLY A 96 -3.10 -3.23 -13.96
CA GLY A 96 -1.98 -4.18 -14.01
C GLY A 96 -2.40 -5.58 -14.48
N ASP A 97 -2.20 -6.58 -13.62
CA ASP A 97 -2.72 -7.94 -13.75
C ASP A 97 -3.80 -8.27 -12.68
N ILE A 98 -4.68 -7.30 -12.40
CA ILE A 98 -5.90 -7.42 -11.58
C ILE A 98 -7.14 -7.22 -12.46
N VAL A 99 -8.19 -8.00 -12.17
CA VAL A 99 -9.58 -7.76 -12.60
C VAL A 99 -10.48 -7.91 -11.38
N GLY A 100 -11.38 -6.97 -11.15
CA GLY A 100 -12.30 -7.05 -10.00
C GLY A 100 -13.61 -6.29 -10.17
N LEU A 101 -14.46 -6.51 -9.18
CA LEU A 101 -15.82 -6.00 -9.05
C LEU A 101 -15.96 -5.32 -7.69
N ALA A 102 -16.52 -4.12 -7.67
CA ALA A 102 -16.93 -3.40 -6.47
C ALA A 102 -18.45 -3.22 -6.49
N THR A 103 -19.15 -3.63 -5.44
CA THR A 103 -20.60 -3.42 -5.28
C THR A 103 -20.86 -2.49 -4.08
N PRO A 104 -21.63 -1.39 -4.23
CA PRO A 104 -22.11 -0.58 -3.10
C PRO A 104 -23.01 -1.40 -2.16
N VAL A 105 -22.86 -1.23 -0.84
CA VAL A 105 -23.58 -2.03 0.17
C VAL A 105 -24.92 -1.38 0.56
N GLY A 106 -25.82 -1.27 -0.42
CA GLY A 106 -27.21 -0.81 -0.23
C GLY A 106 -27.39 0.72 -0.12
N ASP A 107 -28.59 1.14 0.33
CA ASP A 107 -29.02 2.56 0.43
C ASP A 107 -28.31 3.35 1.58
N ALA A 108 -27.10 2.98 1.96
CA ALA A 108 -26.34 3.58 3.06
C ALA A 108 -25.61 4.89 2.66
N ASP A 109 -25.15 5.66 3.64
CA ASP A 109 -24.57 6.98 3.43
C ASP A 109 -23.25 6.89 2.62
N PRO A 110 -23.14 7.48 1.41
CA PRO A 110 -22.07 7.17 0.46
C PRO A 110 -20.62 7.38 0.93
N GLY A 111 -20.40 8.17 1.98
CA GLY A 111 -19.09 8.40 2.59
C GLY A 111 -18.73 7.49 3.76
N SER A 112 -19.52 6.44 4.06
CA SER A 112 -19.45 5.72 5.34
C SER A 112 -19.23 4.20 5.29
N GLN A 113 -19.27 3.57 4.11
CA GLN A 113 -19.08 2.11 3.97
C GLN A 113 -18.12 1.78 2.80
N ARG A 114 -17.07 0.99 3.08
CA ARG A 114 -16.24 0.39 2.03
C ARG A 114 -17.11 -0.55 1.18
N PRO A 115 -16.98 -0.57 -0.16
CA PRO A 115 -17.76 -1.46 -1.02
C PRO A 115 -17.41 -2.93 -0.76
N ALA A 116 -18.30 -3.85 -1.14
CA ALA A 116 -17.96 -5.26 -1.23
C ALA A 116 -17.06 -5.48 -2.47
N ILE A 117 -15.84 -5.98 -2.27
CA ILE A 117 -14.84 -6.12 -3.35
C ILE A 117 -14.53 -7.61 -3.61
N ALA A 118 -14.64 -8.03 -4.85
CA ALA A 118 -14.18 -9.34 -5.32
C ALA A 118 -13.19 -9.19 -6.48
N ALA A 119 -12.07 -9.92 -6.47
CA ALA A 119 -11.08 -9.79 -7.53
C ALA A 119 -10.26 -11.06 -7.79
N ILE A 120 -9.69 -11.11 -8.99
CA ILE A 120 -8.73 -12.09 -9.50
C ILE A 120 -7.45 -11.32 -9.84
N ALA A 121 -6.32 -11.68 -9.24
CA ALA A 121 -5.03 -11.01 -9.37
C ALA A 121 -3.87 -12.00 -9.58
N LEU A 122 -2.84 -11.61 -10.32
CA LEU A 122 -1.61 -12.40 -10.51
C LEU A 122 -0.42 -11.69 -9.88
N VAL A 123 -0.08 -12.12 -8.66
CA VAL A 123 0.90 -11.44 -7.81
C VAL A 123 2.30 -11.99 -8.08
N SER A 124 3.15 -11.19 -8.74
CA SER A 124 4.54 -11.54 -9.09
C SER A 124 5.60 -10.83 -8.23
N GLN A 125 5.24 -9.71 -7.61
CA GLN A 125 6.14 -8.84 -6.85
C GLN A 125 5.38 -8.00 -5.82
N THR A 126 6.11 -7.25 -4.99
CA THR A 126 5.54 -6.29 -4.02
C THR A 126 5.67 -4.84 -4.50
N LEU A 127 5.02 -3.91 -3.78
CA LEU A 127 5.22 -2.46 -3.89
C LEU A 127 6.68 -1.99 -3.67
N GLY A 128 7.50 -2.83 -3.03
CA GLY A 128 8.94 -2.63 -2.87
C GLY A 128 9.79 -3.35 -3.92
N ALA A 129 9.18 -3.88 -4.99
CA ALA A 129 9.78 -4.72 -6.04
C ALA A 129 10.51 -5.98 -5.52
N ASN A 130 10.14 -6.48 -4.34
CA ASN A 130 10.57 -7.82 -3.91
C ASN A 130 9.80 -8.87 -4.74
N PRO A 131 10.46 -9.87 -5.34
CA PRO A 131 9.78 -10.90 -6.12
C PRO A 131 8.99 -11.84 -5.20
N ILE A 132 7.79 -12.20 -5.61
CA ILE A 132 6.98 -13.27 -5.01
C ILE A 132 7.04 -14.45 -5.98
N GLY A 133 7.73 -15.53 -5.60
CA GLY A 133 7.87 -16.73 -6.42
C GLY A 133 6.91 -17.86 -6.06
N ASN A 134 6.27 -17.79 -4.89
CA ASN A 134 5.35 -18.81 -4.39
C ASN A 134 4.48 -18.29 -3.21
N ILE A 135 3.49 -19.07 -2.82
CA ILE A 135 2.56 -18.79 -1.71
C ILE A 135 3.28 -18.49 -0.38
N ALA A 136 4.38 -19.17 -0.05
CA ALA A 136 5.07 -18.93 1.22
C ALA A 136 5.76 -17.55 1.26
N ASP A 137 6.25 -17.05 0.14
CA ASP A 137 6.83 -15.69 0.02
C ASP A 137 5.73 -14.65 0.30
N PHE A 138 4.58 -14.80 -0.38
CA PHE A 138 3.40 -13.96 -0.23
C PHE A 138 2.85 -13.98 1.21
N LEU A 139 2.76 -15.17 1.82
CA LEU A 139 2.30 -15.33 3.20
C LEU A 139 3.32 -14.85 4.24
N SER A 140 4.62 -14.74 3.91
CA SER A 140 5.58 -14.04 4.78
C SER A 140 5.28 -12.55 4.75
N LEU A 141 5.27 -11.94 3.55
CA LEU A 141 5.02 -10.52 3.35
C LEU A 141 3.76 -10.04 4.08
N ALA A 142 2.64 -10.74 3.93
CA ALA A 142 1.40 -10.34 4.59
C ALA A 142 1.54 -10.28 6.13
N ARG A 143 2.30 -11.20 6.74
CA ARG A 143 2.57 -11.17 8.19
C ARG A 143 3.58 -10.10 8.58
N ASP A 144 4.57 -9.87 7.72
CA ASP A 144 5.57 -8.80 7.90
C ASP A 144 4.91 -7.40 7.78
N SER A 145 3.84 -7.28 6.99
CA SER A 145 2.89 -6.15 6.92
C SER A 145 1.80 -6.16 8.01
N GLY A 146 2.02 -6.83 9.13
CA GLY A 146 1.13 -6.77 10.30
C GLY A 146 -0.21 -7.52 10.18
N VAL A 147 -0.42 -8.33 9.15
CA VAL A 147 -1.69 -9.05 8.95
C VAL A 147 -1.68 -10.41 9.64
N THR A 148 -2.77 -10.74 10.34
CA THR A 148 -3.00 -12.11 10.81
C THR A 148 -3.49 -12.95 9.63
N VAL A 149 -2.72 -13.97 9.26
CA VAL A 149 -3.04 -14.86 8.13
C VAL A 149 -3.19 -16.31 8.57
N GLU A 150 -4.43 -16.78 8.63
CA GLU A 150 -4.79 -18.14 9.04
C GLU A 150 -5.29 -19.00 7.86
N PRO A 151 -4.85 -20.26 7.70
CA PRO A 151 -5.46 -21.18 6.75
C PRO A 151 -6.92 -21.44 7.13
N SER A 152 -7.85 -21.22 6.21
CA SER A 152 -9.29 -21.40 6.43
C SER A 152 -9.72 -22.87 6.55
N GLY A 153 -8.87 -23.80 6.11
CA GLY A 153 -9.20 -25.22 5.97
C GLY A 153 -10.12 -25.53 4.77
N THR A 154 -10.37 -24.56 3.89
CA THR A 154 -11.11 -24.75 2.64
C THR A 154 -10.21 -24.54 1.42
N ALA A 155 -10.65 -25.00 0.26
CA ALA A 155 -10.04 -24.78 -1.04
C ALA A 155 -11.13 -24.62 -2.11
N ILE A 156 -10.79 -24.03 -3.25
CA ILE A 156 -11.67 -23.94 -4.43
C ILE A 156 -10.95 -24.44 -5.68
N GLU A 157 -11.69 -24.77 -6.72
CA GLU A 157 -11.16 -25.09 -8.04
C GLU A 157 -11.57 -23.97 -9.02
N ALA A 158 -10.62 -23.19 -9.53
CA ALA A 158 -10.87 -22.07 -10.45
C ALA A 158 -9.75 -21.98 -11.50
N LEU A 159 -10.08 -21.55 -12.73
CA LEU A 159 -9.13 -21.43 -13.85
C LEU A 159 -8.31 -22.71 -14.17
N GLY A 160 -8.80 -23.89 -13.75
CA GLY A 160 -8.09 -25.17 -13.87
C GLY A 160 -7.03 -25.44 -12.79
N LEU A 161 -7.01 -24.62 -11.73
CA LEU A 161 -6.12 -24.73 -10.58
C LEU A 161 -6.93 -24.96 -9.30
N ARG A 162 -6.33 -25.68 -8.35
CA ARG A 162 -6.79 -25.77 -6.97
C ARG A 162 -6.16 -24.64 -6.17
N LEU A 163 -6.98 -23.80 -5.54
CA LEU A 163 -6.54 -22.70 -4.70
C LEU A 163 -6.84 -22.99 -3.23
N GLU A 164 -5.83 -22.90 -2.37
CA GLU A 164 -5.93 -23.09 -0.92
C GLU A 164 -6.43 -21.81 -0.24
N GLY A 165 -7.38 -21.92 0.69
CA GLY A 165 -8.09 -20.78 1.27
C GLY A 165 -7.43 -20.22 2.55
N TYR A 166 -7.38 -18.90 2.66
CA TYR A 166 -6.80 -18.17 3.80
C TYR A 166 -7.71 -17.03 4.27
N LYS A 167 -7.79 -16.81 5.57
CA LYS A 167 -8.40 -15.62 6.18
C LYS A 167 -7.33 -14.60 6.53
N LEU A 168 -7.60 -13.34 6.19
CA LEU A 168 -6.82 -12.18 6.60
C LEU A 168 -7.64 -11.35 7.57
N GLU A 169 -7.03 -10.97 8.69
CA GLU A 169 -7.57 -10.00 9.64
C GLU A 169 -6.45 -9.01 10.00
N LEU A 170 -6.67 -7.70 9.80
CA LEU A 170 -5.72 -6.67 10.23
C LEU A 170 -5.66 -6.60 11.76
N THR A 171 -4.47 -6.43 12.35
CA THR A 171 -4.32 -6.32 13.81
C THR A 171 -4.65 -4.92 14.35
N SER A 172 -5.81 -4.37 13.94
CA SER A 172 -6.52 -3.22 14.51
C SER A 172 -5.68 -1.96 14.85
N ALA A 173 -4.60 -1.70 14.12
CA ALA A 173 -3.67 -0.58 14.37
C ALA A 173 -2.84 -0.16 13.13
N GLN A 174 -3.19 -0.68 11.96
CA GLN A 174 -2.59 -0.36 10.66
C GLN A 174 -3.74 -0.40 9.64
N PRO A 175 -3.93 0.62 8.79
CA PRO A 175 -5.21 0.79 8.10
C PRO A 175 -5.46 -0.22 6.98
N ASN A 176 -4.41 -0.62 6.24
CA ASN A 176 -4.55 -1.24 4.93
C ASN A 176 -3.43 -2.27 4.66
N PHE A 177 -3.75 -3.47 4.17
CA PHE A 177 -2.77 -4.42 3.59
C PHE A 177 -2.90 -4.49 2.07
N PHE A 178 -1.85 -4.09 1.36
CA PHE A 178 -1.92 -3.80 -0.07
C PHE A 178 -1.44 -4.93 -1.00
N LEU A 179 -2.23 -5.13 -2.05
CA LEU A 179 -1.96 -6.09 -3.13
C LEU A 179 -1.56 -5.39 -4.42
N ALA A 180 -0.26 -5.17 -4.60
CA ALA A 180 0.29 -4.82 -5.91
C ALA A 180 0.31 -6.04 -6.83
N ALA A 181 -0.27 -5.91 -8.02
CA ALA A 181 -0.03 -6.83 -9.14
C ALA A 181 0.33 -6.03 -10.40
N ASN A 182 1.47 -5.35 -10.33
CA ASN A 182 2.05 -4.60 -11.45
C ASN A 182 2.20 -5.49 -12.67
N ARG A 183 2.00 -4.90 -13.85
CA ARG A 183 2.62 -5.41 -15.07
C ARG A 183 4.13 -5.21 -14.99
N LEU A 184 4.88 -6.24 -15.40
CA LEU A 184 6.35 -6.22 -15.37
C LEU A 184 6.91 -5.15 -16.34
N GLY A 185 7.22 -3.98 -15.80
CA GLY A 185 7.78 -2.84 -16.52
C GLY A 185 6.96 -1.55 -16.47
N GLU A 186 5.82 -1.54 -15.77
CA GLU A 186 4.99 -0.37 -15.52
C GLU A 186 4.98 -0.12 -13.99
N ASP A 187 5.37 1.07 -13.52
CA ASP A 187 5.48 1.37 -12.07
C ASP A 187 4.10 1.64 -11.41
N ALA A 188 3.02 1.70 -12.22
CA ALA A 188 1.64 1.77 -11.75
C ALA A 188 1.29 0.59 -10.82
N SER A 189 0.91 0.91 -9.58
CA SER A 189 0.78 -0.05 -8.50
C SER A 189 -0.53 0.17 -7.74
N SER A 190 -1.57 -0.57 -8.13
CA SER A 190 -2.85 -0.61 -7.42
C SER A 190 -2.66 -1.14 -6.00
N ALA A 191 -3.38 -0.56 -5.06
CA ALA A 191 -3.19 -0.80 -3.63
C ALA A 191 -4.57 -0.98 -2.96
N TYR A 192 -5.06 -2.23 -2.93
CA TYR A 192 -6.34 -2.56 -2.30
C TYR A 192 -6.23 -2.70 -0.79
N ALA A 193 -7.16 -2.08 -0.07
CA ALA A 193 -7.13 -1.96 1.38
C ALA A 193 -8.14 -2.90 2.06
N MET A 194 -7.69 -4.09 2.47
CA MET A 194 -8.54 -5.12 3.09
C MET A 194 -8.48 -5.08 4.62
N GLU A 195 -9.64 -4.90 5.28
CA GLU A 195 -9.75 -5.04 6.75
C GLU A 195 -9.99 -6.51 7.17
N SER A 196 -10.84 -7.24 6.43
CA SER A 196 -11.07 -8.67 6.68
C SER A 196 -11.41 -9.46 5.40
N ALA A 197 -10.39 -10.01 4.75
CA ALA A 197 -10.55 -10.71 3.49
C ALA A 197 -10.56 -12.24 3.63
N GLN A 198 -11.37 -12.91 2.80
CA GLN A 198 -11.23 -14.32 2.50
C GLN A 198 -10.53 -14.44 1.15
N MET A 199 -9.34 -15.06 1.14
CA MET A 199 -8.53 -15.27 -0.05
C MET A 199 -8.46 -16.75 -0.40
N PHE A 200 -8.07 -17.03 -1.65
CA PHE A 200 -7.71 -18.34 -2.16
C PHE A 200 -6.45 -18.19 -3.05
N LEU A 201 -5.43 -19.00 -2.79
CA LEU A 201 -4.09 -18.86 -3.40
C LEU A 201 -3.68 -20.15 -4.16
N ALA A 202 -3.06 -19.99 -5.33
CA ALA A 202 -2.36 -21.07 -6.04
C ALA A 202 -0.97 -20.62 -6.55
N ASP A 203 0.03 -21.50 -6.39
CA ASP A 203 1.35 -21.34 -7.04
C ASP A 203 1.20 -21.48 -8.57
N VAL A 204 1.87 -20.60 -9.32
CA VAL A 204 1.87 -20.56 -10.79
C VAL A 204 3.26 -20.16 -11.32
N ASP A 205 3.53 -20.38 -12.61
CA ASP A 205 4.88 -20.26 -13.24
C ASP A 205 5.42 -18.81 -13.32
N GLY A 206 5.68 -18.19 -12.17
CA GLY A 206 6.19 -16.82 -12.03
C GLY A 206 5.66 -16.03 -10.83
N GLY A 207 4.81 -16.63 -9.98
CA GLY A 207 4.21 -15.97 -8.82
C GLY A 207 3.00 -16.72 -8.26
N VAL A 208 2.01 -15.97 -7.76
CA VAL A 208 0.81 -16.51 -7.10
C VAL A 208 -0.45 -16.01 -7.79
N LEU A 209 -1.36 -16.91 -8.15
CA LEU A 209 -2.73 -16.56 -8.50
C LEU A 209 -3.52 -16.35 -7.19
N LEU A 210 -4.09 -15.17 -7.04
CA LEU A 210 -4.84 -14.73 -5.88
C LEU A 210 -6.28 -14.40 -6.28
N LEU A 211 -7.23 -15.08 -5.65
CA LEU A 211 -8.65 -14.75 -5.65
C LEU A 211 -9.01 -14.19 -4.27
N PHE A 212 -9.62 -13.01 -4.17
CA PHE A 212 -10.05 -12.46 -2.88
C PHE A 212 -11.45 -11.88 -2.88
N ALA A 213 -12.06 -11.92 -1.69
CA ALA A 213 -13.32 -11.28 -1.35
C ALA A 213 -13.15 -10.53 -0.03
N ASP A 214 -13.40 -9.22 -0.05
CA ASP A 214 -13.25 -8.29 1.09
C ASP A 214 -14.52 -7.47 1.32
N GLY A 215 -14.71 -7.03 2.56
CA GLY A 215 -15.83 -6.18 2.96
C GLY A 215 -15.76 -5.79 4.44
N ALA A 216 -16.34 -4.64 4.78
CA ALA A 216 -16.28 -4.06 6.12
C ALA A 216 -17.03 -4.86 7.20
N ASP A 217 -17.95 -5.76 6.81
CA ASP A 217 -18.69 -6.64 7.71
C ASP A 217 -18.98 -8.01 7.09
N GLU A 218 -19.70 -8.87 7.82
CA GLU A 218 -20.02 -10.24 7.39
C GLU A 218 -20.97 -10.29 6.18
N ASP A 219 -21.91 -9.35 6.05
CA ASP A 219 -22.87 -9.30 4.93
C ASP A 219 -22.22 -8.71 3.67
N ALA A 220 -21.38 -7.68 3.81
CA ALA A 220 -20.55 -7.15 2.73
C ALA A 220 -19.57 -8.22 2.21
N ARG A 221 -18.88 -8.94 3.10
CA ARG A 221 -17.96 -10.02 2.73
C ARG A 221 -18.69 -11.24 2.18
N ALA A 222 -19.90 -11.55 2.62
CA ALA A 222 -20.74 -12.58 2.00
C ALA A 222 -21.15 -12.19 0.57
N THR A 223 -21.47 -10.91 0.35
CA THR A 223 -21.74 -10.35 -0.99
C THR A 223 -20.51 -10.45 -1.88
N ALA A 224 -19.33 -10.07 -1.38
CA ALA A 224 -18.05 -10.19 -2.09
C ALA A 224 -17.72 -11.66 -2.44
N LEU A 225 -17.91 -12.60 -1.51
CA LEU A 225 -17.75 -14.04 -1.80
C LEU A 225 -18.73 -14.54 -2.86
N GLY A 226 -19.93 -13.96 -2.87
CA GLY A 226 -20.94 -14.14 -3.91
C GLY A 226 -20.48 -13.70 -5.29
N ARG A 227 -19.94 -12.48 -5.39
CA ARG A 227 -19.34 -11.94 -6.62
C ARG A 227 -18.13 -12.76 -7.08
N LEU A 228 -17.28 -13.19 -6.15
CA LEU A 228 -16.15 -14.06 -6.46
C LEU A 228 -16.63 -15.42 -7.02
N GLY A 229 -17.78 -15.93 -6.57
CA GLY A 229 -18.44 -17.09 -7.19
C GLY A 229 -18.93 -16.82 -8.60
N ASP A 230 -19.68 -15.73 -8.83
CA ASP A 230 -20.13 -15.30 -10.17
C ASP A 230 -18.92 -15.17 -11.15
N MET A 231 -17.81 -14.57 -10.68
CA MET A 231 -16.55 -14.47 -11.43
C MET A 231 -15.92 -15.83 -11.71
N VAL A 232 -15.78 -16.70 -10.71
CA VAL A 232 -15.12 -18.01 -10.83
C VAL A 232 -15.87 -18.96 -11.76
N GLU A 233 -17.21 -18.95 -11.75
CA GLU A 233 -18.01 -19.78 -12.66
C GLU A 233 -17.90 -19.31 -14.13
N THR A 234 -17.67 -18.02 -14.36
CA THR A 234 -17.68 -17.41 -15.70
C THR A 234 -16.30 -17.09 -16.29
N ALA A 235 -15.23 -17.17 -15.50
CA ALA A 235 -13.89 -16.74 -15.93
C ALA A 235 -13.29 -17.68 -17.00
N GLU A 236 -13.16 -17.16 -18.22
CA GLU A 236 -12.57 -17.81 -19.39
C GLU A 236 -11.22 -17.16 -19.71
N LEU A 237 -10.13 -17.92 -19.53
CA LEU A 237 -8.79 -17.52 -19.97
C LEU A 237 -8.66 -17.73 -21.49
N LEU A 238 -8.46 -16.65 -22.23
CA LEU A 238 -8.29 -16.64 -23.69
C LEU A 238 -6.84 -16.94 -24.12
N GLY A 239 -5.90 -16.84 -23.19
CA GLY A 239 -4.51 -17.26 -23.31
C GLY A 239 -4.06 -18.03 -22.05
N PRO A 240 -2.85 -18.63 -22.05
CA PRO A 240 -2.26 -19.13 -20.81
C PRO A 240 -1.99 -17.99 -19.82
N LEU A 241 -1.93 -18.32 -18.52
CA LEU A 241 -1.35 -17.45 -17.47
C LEU A 241 0.16 -17.30 -17.68
N ASN A 242 0.55 -16.64 -18.76
CA ASN A 242 1.91 -16.24 -19.03
C ASN A 242 2.21 -14.98 -18.21
N PHE A 243 2.92 -15.14 -17.10
CA PHE A 243 3.84 -14.09 -16.68
C PHE A 243 4.72 -13.74 -17.88
N PRO A 244 4.92 -12.46 -18.21
CA PRO A 244 6.12 -12.08 -18.94
C PRO A 244 7.31 -12.67 -18.18
N SER A 245 8.06 -13.61 -18.76
CA SER A 245 9.34 -13.98 -18.17
C SER A 245 10.12 -12.68 -17.98
N PRO A 246 10.72 -12.38 -16.80
CA PRO A 246 11.33 -11.09 -16.52
C PRO A 246 12.65 -10.91 -17.28
N SER A 247 12.54 -10.79 -18.61
CA SER A 247 13.28 -9.80 -19.36
C SER A 247 12.82 -8.42 -18.90
N PHE A 248 13.25 -8.05 -17.70
CA PHE A 248 13.88 -6.75 -17.57
C PHE A 248 14.72 -6.55 -18.86
N PRO A 249 14.51 -5.49 -19.67
CA PRO A 249 15.61 -5.06 -20.51
C PRO A 249 16.77 -4.85 -19.53
N LYS A 250 17.85 -5.65 -19.66
CA LYS A 250 18.98 -5.61 -18.71
C LYS A 250 19.35 -4.14 -18.52
N SER A 251 19.00 -3.57 -17.37
CA SER A 251 19.00 -2.12 -17.22
C SER A 251 20.40 -1.64 -17.52
N GLY A 252 20.51 -0.72 -18.49
CA GLY A 252 21.80 -0.34 -19.07
C GLY A 252 22.69 0.21 -17.97
N GLU A 253 23.57 -0.66 -17.46
CA GLU A 253 24.23 -0.63 -16.15
C GLU A 253 23.67 0.47 -15.22
N PRO A 254 22.56 0.18 -14.51
CA PRO A 254 21.46 1.11 -14.21
C PRO A 254 21.97 2.49 -13.84
N ALA A 255 21.94 3.38 -14.85
CA ALA A 255 22.72 4.61 -15.00
C ALA A 255 23.31 5.09 -13.68
N SER A 256 24.55 4.63 -13.41
CA SER A 256 25.15 4.51 -12.08
C SER A 256 24.59 5.51 -11.08
N ARG A 257 23.72 5.02 -10.17
CA ARG A 257 22.97 5.85 -9.20
C ARG A 257 23.86 7.00 -8.73
N PRO A 258 23.43 8.28 -8.90
CA PRO A 258 23.96 9.33 -8.07
C PRO A 258 23.81 8.83 -6.62
N GLU A 259 24.93 8.72 -5.91
CA GLU A 259 24.89 8.57 -4.46
C GLU A 259 24.41 9.92 -3.94
N LEU A 260 23.07 10.10 -3.93
CA LEU A 260 22.41 11.22 -3.29
C LEU A 260 22.87 11.18 -1.84
N GLY A 261 23.62 12.22 -1.48
CA GLY A 261 24.40 12.23 -0.26
C GLY A 261 23.48 12.10 0.95
N VAL A 262 23.90 11.30 1.92
CA VAL A 262 23.47 11.52 3.29
C VAL A 262 24.10 12.84 3.72
N ASN A 263 23.37 13.95 3.48
CA ASN A 263 23.87 15.31 3.70
C ASN A 263 24.02 15.60 5.20
N ASP A 264 23.17 15.00 6.04
CA ASP A 264 23.37 14.92 7.49
C ASP A 264 23.42 13.45 7.95
N PRO A 265 24.58 12.92 8.40
CA PRO A 265 24.72 11.57 8.92
C PRO A 265 24.22 11.38 10.36
N GLU A 266 23.79 12.45 11.05
CA GLU A 266 23.16 12.37 12.37
C GLU A 266 21.62 12.20 12.28
N LEU A 267 21.01 12.48 11.12
CA LEU A 267 19.58 12.25 10.86
C LEU A 267 19.30 10.86 10.28
N PRO A 268 18.26 10.12 10.74
CA PRO A 268 17.82 8.90 10.09
C PRO A 268 17.20 9.18 8.71
N LEU A 269 17.44 8.28 7.75
CA LEU A 269 16.69 8.25 6.50
C LEU A 269 15.22 7.91 6.78
N LEU A 270 14.30 8.56 6.07
CA LEU A 270 12.93 8.04 5.98
C LEU A 270 12.96 6.74 5.15
N GLU A 271 12.99 5.60 5.84
CA GLU A 271 12.93 4.25 5.25
C GLU A 271 11.57 3.55 5.50
N ALA A 272 10.55 4.32 5.90
CA ALA A 272 9.19 3.82 6.06
C ALA A 272 8.47 3.79 4.70
N GLN A 273 7.72 2.72 4.44
CA GLN A 273 6.86 2.49 3.27
C GLN A 273 5.83 1.43 3.68
N HIS A 274 4.55 1.66 3.38
CA HIS A 274 3.38 0.91 3.85
C HIS A 274 3.46 0.48 5.33
N ARG A 275 3.86 1.42 6.21
CA ARG A 275 3.97 1.18 7.67
C ARG A 275 3.93 2.47 8.49
N PRO A 276 3.62 2.41 9.80
CA PRO A 276 3.67 3.57 10.68
C PRO A 276 5.10 4.12 10.79
N ILE A 277 5.20 5.41 11.04
CA ILE A 277 6.47 6.12 11.27
C ILE A 277 6.59 6.40 12.77
N ASP A 278 7.76 6.14 13.36
CA ASP A 278 8.05 6.61 14.72
C ASP A 278 8.18 8.15 14.71
N PRO A 279 7.72 8.90 15.74
CA PRO A 279 7.86 10.36 15.76
C PRO A 279 9.33 10.80 15.81
N GLY A 280 9.73 11.72 14.94
CA GLY A 280 11.13 12.20 14.87
C GLY A 280 11.47 13.01 13.61
N ARG A 281 12.71 13.53 13.57
CA ARG A 281 13.26 14.24 12.41
C ARG A 281 13.90 13.25 11.44
N TYR A 282 13.47 13.26 10.18
CA TYR A 282 13.96 12.35 9.13
C TYR A 282 14.49 13.14 7.93
N GLN A 283 15.53 12.62 7.28
CA GLN A 283 15.95 13.11 5.96
C GLN A 283 15.30 12.30 4.83
N VAL A 284 14.74 13.01 3.85
CA VAL A 284 14.18 12.48 2.61
C VAL A 284 15.16 12.76 1.47
N THR A 285 15.61 11.70 0.80
CA THR A 285 16.63 11.73 -0.27
C THR A 285 16.10 11.24 -1.61
N ARG A 286 14.79 11.06 -1.75
CA ARG A 286 14.17 10.36 -2.90
C ARG A 286 13.69 11.24 -4.04
N LEU A 287 13.51 12.54 -3.77
CA LEU A 287 12.80 13.47 -4.66
C LEU A 287 13.73 14.24 -5.61
N GLY A 288 15.04 14.11 -5.44
CA GLY A 288 16.06 14.88 -6.16
C GLY A 288 16.98 15.51 -5.12
N ASP A 289 16.57 16.67 -4.63
CA ASP A 289 17.18 17.36 -3.51
C ASP A 289 16.97 16.56 -2.20
N THR A 290 17.74 16.90 -1.17
CA THR A 290 17.62 16.29 0.17
C THR A 290 17.13 17.32 1.17
N PHE A 291 16.09 16.98 1.92
CA PHE A 291 15.54 17.82 2.99
C PHE A 291 15.25 17.01 4.25
N ALA A 292 15.31 17.66 5.40
CA ALA A 292 14.79 17.14 6.66
C ALA A 292 13.33 17.57 6.86
N LEU A 293 12.55 16.78 7.62
CA LEU A 293 11.21 17.11 8.11
C LEU A 293 10.97 16.44 9.47
N ASP A 294 10.11 17.02 10.32
CA ASP A 294 9.71 16.42 11.60
C ASP A 294 8.36 15.69 11.46
N VAL A 295 8.37 14.38 11.64
CA VAL A 295 7.16 13.54 11.66
C VAL A 295 6.57 13.50 13.08
N GLY A 296 5.26 13.73 13.17
CA GLY A 296 4.51 13.69 14.44
C GLY A 296 4.11 12.30 14.90
N GLU A 297 3.16 12.23 15.84
CA GLU A 297 2.46 10.99 16.19
C GLU A 297 1.42 10.63 15.10
N GLU A 298 1.05 9.35 15.00
CA GLU A 298 -0.04 8.82 14.16
C GLU A 298 0.11 9.00 12.63
N TRP A 299 1.33 9.28 12.15
CA TRP A 299 1.68 9.28 10.72
C TRP A 299 2.01 7.87 10.18
N TRP A 300 1.51 7.60 8.98
CA TRP A 300 1.79 6.44 8.15
C TRP A 300 2.65 6.87 6.96
N ALA A 301 3.71 6.13 6.62
CA ALA A 301 4.35 6.28 5.32
C ALA A 301 3.65 5.32 4.36
N GLU A 302 2.92 5.87 3.40
CA GLU A 302 2.30 5.09 2.35
C GLU A 302 3.36 4.71 1.33
N SER A 303 3.80 5.65 0.51
CA SER A 303 4.80 5.43 -0.54
C SER A 303 6.12 6.16 -0.27
N ASN A 304 7.22 5.62 -0.79
CA ASN A 304 8.58 6.13 -0.59
C ASN A 304 9.51 5.61 -1.70
N THR A 305 9.11 5.85 -2.94
CA THR A 305 9.80 5.40 -4.15
C THR A 305 10.69 6.53 -4.70
N ARG A 306 11.11 6.51 -5.97
CA ARG A 306 11.97 7.58 -6.53
C ARG A 306 11.08 8.64 -7.18
N GLY A 307 11.22 9.89 -6.77
CA GLY A 307 10.39 11.00 -7.25
C GLY A 307 8.99 11.05 -6.64
N PHE A 308 8.66 10.14 -5.72
CA PHE A 308 7.39 10.09 -5.00
C PHE A 308 7.59 9.66 -3.54
N VAL A 309 7.06 10.44 -2.62
CA VAL A 309 6.91 10.07 -1.19
C VAL A 309 5.50 10.47 -0.78
N GLU A 310 4.81 9.62 -0.04
CA GLU A 310 3.42 9.86 0.37
C GLU A 310 3.29 9.50 1.85
N LEU A 311 2.90 10.50 2.65
CA LEU A 311 2.62 10.35 4.08
C LEU A 311 1.12 10.48 4.28
N ALA A 312 0.53 9.74 5.21
CA ALA A 312 -0.91 9.75 5.45
C ALA A 312 -1.25 9.69 6.94
N SER A 313 -2.48 10.07 7.28
CA SER A 313 -3.07 9.78 8.58
C SER A 313 -3.21 8.27 8.78
N ALA A 314 -3.03 7.78 10.01
CA ALA A 314 -3.38 6.41 10.37
C ALA A 314 -4.86 6.04 10.09
N ASP A 315 -5.76 7.03 10.03
CA ASP A 315 -7.18 6.88 9.66
C ASP A 315 -7.45 7.05 8.15
N SER A 316 -6.41 7.03 7.28
CA SER A 316 -6.60 7.08 5.83
C SER A 316 -7.14 5.75 5.28
N PHE A 317 -8.31 5.81 4.63
CA PHE A 317 -9.00 4.66 4.05
C PHE A 317 -8.76 4.47 2.54
N ALA A 318 -8.13 5.43 1.85
CA ALA A 318 -7.82 5.37 0.42
C ALA A 318 -6.79 6.45 0.01
N PRO A 319 -5.98 6.22 -1.05
CA PRO A 319 -5.16 7.28 -1.67
C PRO A 319 -6.02 8.46 -2.15
N GLY A 320 -5.54 9.68 -2.01
CA GLY A 320 -6.36 10.88 -2.22
C GLY A 320 -7.31 11.16 -1.05
N ASN A 321 -7.01 10.72 0.17
CA ASN A 321 -7.75 11.07 1.40
C ASN A 321 -6.82 11.07 2.63
N ASN A 322 -6.74 12.20 3.32
CA ASN A 322 -5.87 12.40 4.48
C ASN A 322 -4.42 12.03 4.18
N ASP A 323 -3.94 12.50 3.02
CA ASP A 323 -2.59 12.29 2.50
C ASP A 323 -1.77 13.59 2.46
N LEU A 324 -0.46 13.43 2.28
CA LEU A 324 0.53 14.46 2.03
C LEU A 324 1.58 13.85 1.09
N ALA A 325 1.36 14.05 -0.21
CA ALA A 325 2.16 13.50 -1.29
C ALA A 325 3.17 14.53 -1.82
N PHE A 326 4.42 14.09 -1.96
CA PHE A 326 5.56 14.84 -2.47
C PHE A 326 5.95 14.25 -3.82
N VAL A 327 5.93 15.06 -4.89
CA VAL A 327 6.15 14.59 -6.27
C VAL A 327 7.16 15.47 -7.00
N ALA A 328 8.18 14.85 -7.56
CA ALA A 328 9.19 15.53 -8.35
C ALA A 328 8.74 15.66 -9.81
N GLY A 329 8.75 16.90 -10.32
CA GLY A 329 8.60 17.23 -11.73
C GLY A 329 7.24 16.87 -12.33
N LEU A 330 6.13 17.35 -11.76
CA LEU A 330 4.86 17.30 -12.47
C LEU A 330 4.98 18.08 -13.79
N ASP A 331 4.56 17.47 -14.90
CA ASP A 331 4.70 18.05 -16.25
C ASP A 331 3.36 18.28 -16.98
N ARG A 332 2.31 17.53 -16.62
CA ARG A 332 1.00 17.61 -17.27
C ARG A 332 -0.18 17.30 -16.37
N GLY A 333 -1.30 17.96 -16.60
CA GLY A 333 -2.60 17.68 -15.98
C GLY A 333 -3.60 17.12 -16.99
N LEU A 334 -4.59 16.36 -16.54
CA LEU A 334 -5.62 15.82 -17.43
C LEU A 334 -6.89 15.42 -16.66
N PHE A 335 -8.07 15.78 -17.19
CA PHE A 335 -9.35 15.34 -16.65
C PHE A 335 -9.62 13.86 -16.93
N SER A 336 -10.20 13.18 -15.94
CA SER A 336 -10.88 11.90 -16.10
C SER A 336 -12.35 12.01 -15.71
N ILE A 337 -13.18 11.29 -16.47
CA ILE A 337 -14.61 11.12 -16.23
C ILE A 337 -14.94 9.74 -15.64
N SER A 338 -13.97 8.83 -15.54
CA SER A 338 -14.09 7.51 -14.88
C SER A 338 -12.73 6.79 -14.85
N GLY A 339 -12.00 6.86 -13.73
CA GLY A 339 -10.73 6.14 -13.52
C GLY A 339 -9.67 6.50 -14.59
N PRO A 340 -9.11 5.55 -15.36
CA PRO A 340 -8.16 5.86 -16.43
C PRO A 340 -8.80 6.36 -17.74
N ASN A 341 -10.09 6.67 -17.78
CA ASN A 341 -10.78 7.18 -18.98
C ASN A 341 -10.68 8.71 -19.09
N PHE A 342 -9.52 9.15 -19.56
CA PHE A 342 -9.18 10.57 -19.72
C PHE A 342 -9.94 11.25 -20.88
N VAL A 343 -10.15 12.57 -20.73
CA VAL A 343 -10.80 13.43 -21.73
C VAL A 343 -10.05 14.76 -21.91
N GLY A 344 -10.01 15.26 -23.14
CA GLY A 344 -9.28 16.48 -23.51
C GLY A 344 -7.90 16.20 -24.11
N GLU A 345 -7.14 17.26 -24.34
CA GLU A 345 -5.68 17.21 -24.51
C GLU A 345 -5.04 17.46 -23.13
N PRO A 346 -3.83 16.94 -22.82
CA PRO A 346 -3.17 17.24 -21.56
C PRO A 346 -2.81 18.71 -21.42
N ASP A 347 -3.10 19.27 -20.25
CA ASP A 347 -2.68 20.61 -19.84
C ASP A 347 -1.19 20.62 -19.50
N ASP A 348 -0.46 21.68 -19.89
CA ASP A 348 0.97 21.84 -19.61
C ASP A 348 1.17 22.44 -18.22
N LEU A 349 1.79 21.70 -17.30
CA LEU A 349 2.09 22.18 -15.94
C LEU A 349 3.51 22.78 -15.82
N THR A 350 4.29 22.82 -16.90
CA THR A 350 5.64 23.41 -16.89
C THR A 350 5.63 24.94 -16.94
N ASP A 351 4.48 25.54 -17.23
CA ASP A 351 4.18 26.97 -17.05
C ASP A 351 3.04 27.12 -16.02
N LEU A 352 3.33 26.72 -14.77
CA LEU A 352 2.36 26.80 -13.67
C LEU A 352 1.77 28.21 -13.49
N PRO A 353 2.50 29.34 -13.62
CA PRO A 353 1.90 30.67 -13.56
C PRO A 353 0.80 30.89 -14.61
N SER A 354 1.01 30.46 -15.86
CA SER A 354 -0.01 30.52 -16.93
C SER A 354 -1.21 29.62 -16.62
N TRP A 355 -0.98 28.42 -16.10
CA TRP A 355 -2.04 27.49 -15.68
C TRP A 355 -2.86 28.03 -14.49
N LEU A 356 -2.22 28.69 -13.51
CA LEU A 356 -2.91 29.35 -12.39
C LEU A 356 -3.67 30.61 -12.81
N GLU A 357 -3.21 31.35 -13.84
CA GLU A 357 -3.94 32.49 -14.41
C GLU A 357 -5.15 32.06 -15.26
N SER A 358 -5.21 30.82 -15.74
CA SER A 358 -6.30 30.30 -16.58
C SER A 358 -6.46 28.78 -16.42
N PRO A 359 -6.96 28.30 -15.27
CA PRO A 359 -7.10 26.88 -15.01
C PRO A 359 -8.15 26.23 -15.93
N PRO A 360 -8.00 24.92 -16.23
CA PRO A 360 -8.92 24.17 -17.10
C PRO A 360 -10.41 24.24 -16.69
N ASP A 361 -11.29 24.22 -17.70
CA ASP A 361 -12.74 24.22 -17.52
C ASP A 361 -13.19 23.06 -16.61
N GLY A 362 -13.68 23.39 -15.41
CA GLY A 362 -14.10 22.42 -14.39
C GLY A 362 -13.24 22.42 -13.12
N LEU A 363 -12.07 23.06 -13.12
CA LEU A 363 -11.27 23.31 -11.91
C LEU A 363 -11.59 24.69 -11.31
N THR A 364 -11.51 24.78 -9.98
CA THR A 364 -11.51 26.03 -9.23
C THR A 364 -10.18 26.14 -8.49
N VAL A 365 -9.40 27.17 -8.80
CA VAL A 365 -8.15 27.52 -8.11
C VAL A 365 -8.39 28.75 -7.24
N SER A 366 -7.86 28.73 -6.01
CA SER A 366 -8.05 29.76 -5.00
C SER A 366 -6.85 29.88 -4.05
N ASP A 367 -6.90 30.87 -3.15
CA ASP A 367 -5.87 31.19 -2.14
C ASP A 367 -4.40 31.17 -2.62
N ILE A 368 -4.17 31.62 -3.86
CA ILE A 368 -2.81 31.70 -4.45
C ILE A 368 -1.96 32.69 -3.63
N GLN A 369 -0.91 32.19 -2.98
CA GLN A 369 0.00 32.93 -2.11
C GLN A 369 1.46 32.50 -2.32
N GLU A 370 2.36 33.46 -2.44
CA GLU A 370 3.80 33.20 -2.31
C GLU A 370 4.15 32.93 -0.85
N VAL A 371 4.81 31.80 -0.59
CA VAL A 371 5.24 31.34 0.74
C VAL A 371 6.71 30.88 0.71
N ASP A 372 7.27 30.62 1.90
CA ASP A 372 8.58 29.97 2.05
C ASP A 372 8.37 28.54 2.54
N VAL A 373 9.03 27.57 1.93
CA VAL A 373 9.10 26.17 2.39
C VAL A 373 10.57 25.80 2.54
N GLY A 374 11.02 25.68 3.80
CA GLY A 374 12.39 25.30 4.14
C GLY A 374 13.48 26.22 3.58
N GLY A 375 13.21 27.52 3.42
CA GLY A 375 14.13 28.51 2.86
C GLY A 375 14.05 28.67 1.34
N ARG A 376 13.04 28.09 0.68
CA ARG A 376 12.80 28.21 -0.77
C ARG A 376 11.44 28.85 -1.05
N SER A 377 11.37 29.68 -2.09
CA SER A 377 10.11 30.27 -2.55
C SER A 377 9.21 29.17 -3.10
N ALA A 378 7.93 29.21 -2.73
CA ALA A 378 6.92 28.31 -3.24
C ALA A 378 5.60 29.07 -3.47
N THR A 379 4.87 28.70 -4.52
CA THR A 379 3.48 29.15 -4.67
C THR A 379 2.58 28.14 -3.97
N ARG A 380 1.85 28.57 -2.94
CA ARG A 380 0.76 27.80 -2.32
C ARG A 380 -0.56 28.18 -3.00
N PHE A 381 -1.42 27.21 -3.24
CA PHE A 381 -2.79 27.44 -3.71
C PHE A 381 -3.72 26.29 -3.29
N ASP A 382 -5.01 26.59 -3.16
CA ASP A 382 -6.07 25.64 -2.85
C ASP A 382 -6.88 25.36 -4.12
N ILE A 383 -7.13 24.08 -4.42
CA ILE A 383 -7.79 23.62 -5.65
C ILE A 383 -8.93 22.64 -5.34
N SER A 384 -10.01 22.73 -6.11
CA SER A 384 -11.11 21.77 -6.10
C SER A 384 -11.71 21.60 -7.50
N ILE A 385 -12.47 20.51 -7.70
CA ILE A 385 -13.33 20.37 -8.87
C ILE A 385 -14.62 21.15 -8.62
N ALA A 386 -15.02 21.97 -9.60
CA ALA A 386 -16.18 22.85 -9.48
C ALA A 386 -17.51 22.08 -9.44
N ASP A 387 -18.47 22.55 -8.64
CA ASP A 387 -19.85 22.03 -8.49
C ASP A 387 -20.62 21.81 -9.82
N GLY A 388 -20.15 22.41 -10.92
CA GLY A 388 -20.75 22.35 -12.25
C GLY A 388 -19.89 21.67 -13.33
N ALA A 389 -18.86 20.90 -12.95
CA ALA A 389 -18.11 20.06 -13.89
C ALA A 389 -19.00 18.95 -14.49
N ASP A 390 -18.77 18.60 -15.76
CA ASP A 390 -19.59 17.63 -16.51
C ASP A 390 -19.17 16.17 -16.19
N CYS A 391 -19.32 15.79 -14.92
CA CYS A 391 -19.08 14.43 -14.44
C CYS A 391 -20.18 13.49 -14.97
N GLN A 392 -19.81 12.30 -15.45
CA GLN A 392 -20.83 11.31 -15.80
C GLN A 392 -21.59 10.84 -14.56
N GLU A 393 -22.90 10.63 -14.70
CA GLU A 393 -23.91 10.48 -13.62
C GLU A 393 -23.67 9.32 -12.62
N ALA A 394 -22.61 8.54 -12.78
CA ALA A 394 -22.25 7.39 -11.94
C ALA A 394 -20.74 7.29 -11.59
N ALA A 395 -19.92 8.31 -11.86
CA ALA A 395 -18.48 8.30 -11.58
C ALA A 395 -18.01 9.62 -10.96
N PRO A 396 -17.03 9.62 -10.03
CA PRO A 396 -16.42 10.86 -9.55
C PRO A 396 -15.68 11.54 -10.70
N CYS A 397 -15.82 12.86 -10.83
CA CYS A 397 -14.82 13.62 -11.58
C CYS A 397 -13.46 13.51 -10.85
N GLU A 398 -12.40 13.36 -11.65
CA GLU A 398 -11.03 13.37 -11.18
C GLU A 398 -10.17 14.23 -12.12
N TYR A 399 -9.18 14.93 -11.57
CA TYR A 399 -8.14 15.60 -12.37
C TYR A 399 -6.78 15.07 -11.93
N TRP A 400 -6.07 14.47 -12.88
CA TRP A 400 -4.85 13.72 -12.64
C TRP A 400 -3.63 14.58 -13.01
N LEU A 401 -2.71 14.78 -12.05
CA LEU A 401 -1.44 15.49 -12.25
C LEU A 401 -0.33 14.44 -12.42
N PHE A 402 0.35 14.40 -13.56
CA PHE A 402 1.37 13.39 -13.84
C PHE A 402 2.80 13.94 -13.76
N SER A 403 3.74 13.05 -13.42
CA SER A 403 5.18 13.25 -13.55
C SER A 403 5.77 12.35 -14.66
N PRO A 404 6.93 12.70 -15.27
CA PRO A 404 7.72 11.81 -16.10
C PRO A 404 8.21 10.52 -15.43
N VAL A 405 8.14 10.39 -14.09
CA VAL A 405 8.43 9.12 -13.38
C VAL A 405 7.18 8.24 -13.18
N GLU A 406 6.26 8.26 -14.14
CA GLU A 406 5.02 7.46 -14.22
C GLU A 406 4.07 7.53 -13.00
N THR A 407 4.34 8.45 -12.08
CA THR A 407 3.52 8.71 -10.89
C THR A 407 2.46 9.77 -11.19
N ALA A 408 1.30 9.66 -10.56
CA ALA A 408 0.22 10.65 -10.63
C ALA A 408 -0.32 11.03 -9.25
N LEU A 409 -0.75 12.28 -9.12
CA LEU A 409 -1.65 12.75 -8.05
C LEU A 409 -3.08 12.83 -8.60
N VAL A 410 -4.08 12.64 -7.75
CA VAL A 410 -5.49 12.70 -8.15
C VAL A 410 -6.25 13.69 -7.29
N ILE A 411 -6.70 14.79 -7.91
CA ILE A 411 -7.68 15.71 -7.33
C ILE A 411 -9.06 15.12 -7.56
N LYS A 412 -9.85 14.93 -6.50
CA LYS A 412 -11.16 14.26 -6.54
C LYS A 412 -12.28 15.24 -6.25
N SER A 413 -13.45 15.04 -6.88
CA SER A 413 -14.63 15.86 -6.57
C SER A 413 -15.10 15.62 -5.12
N GLY A 414 -15.44 16.70 -4.41
CA GLY A 414 -15.81 16.66 -2.99
C GLY A 414 -14.65 16.69 -2.00
N PHE A 415 -13.41 16.86 -2.47
CA PHE A 415 -12.23 17.01 -1.61
C PHE A 415 -11.72 18.44 -1.62
N ASP A 416 -11.30 18.92 -0.44
CA ASP A 416 -10.45 20.10 -0.31
C ASP A 416 -9.00 19.65 -0.59
N VAL A 417 -8.33 20.29 -1.55
CA VAL A 417 -6.93 19.99 -1.89
C VAL A 417 -6.08 21.25 -1.79
N ARG A 418 -4.93 21.16 -1.11
CA ARG A 418 -3.93 22.23 -1.00
C ARG A 418 -2.62 21.77 -1.62
N ILE A 419 -2.02 22.65 -2.41
CA ILE A 419 -0.75 22.43 -3.10
C ILE A 419 0.26 23.51 -2.68
N TRP A 420 1.51 23.10 -2.47
CA TRP A 420 2.69 23.94 -2.46
C TRP A 420 3.60 23.52 -3.62
N HIS A 421 4.00 24.45 -4.48
CA HIS A 421 4.87 24.15 -5.62
C HIS A 421 6.17 24.96 -5.54
N ILE A 422 7.30 24.26 -5.55
CA ILE A 422 8.66 24.82 -5.46
C ILE A 422 9.32 24.70 -6.84
N GLU A 423 9.37 25.80 -7.58
CA GLU A 423 9.94 25.86 -8.94
C GLU A 423 11.48 25.69 -8.92
N ASP A 424 12.16 26.39 -8.01
CA ASP A 424 13.62 26.33 -7.80
C ASP A 424 14.04 25.05 -7.02
N HIS A 425 13.98 23.90 -7.68
CA HIS A 425 14.39 22.58 -7.17
C HIS A 425 15.39 21.90 -8.15
N GLU A 426 16.48 21.31 -7.65
CA GLU A 426 17.73 21.09 -8.42
C GLU A 426 17.55 20.24 -9.69
N PHE A 427 16.63 19.27 -9.65
CA PHE A 427 16.43 18.30 -10.73
C PHE A 427 15.16 18.54 -11.57
N ALA A 428 14.08 18.97 -10.92
CA ALA A 428 12.77 19.31 -11.48
C ALA A 428 11.90 19.90 -10.35
N PRO A 429 10.88 20.75 -10.61
CA PRO A 429 10.06 21.36 -9.57
C PRO A 429 9.46 20.36 -8.58
N LEU A 430 9.47 20.67 -7.28
CA LEU A 430 8.87 19.81 -6.25
C LEU A 430 7.45 20.29 -5.96
N THR A 431 6.46 19.42 -6.18
CA THR A 431 5.07 19.65 -5.76
C THR A 431 4.79 18.87 -4.49
N ILE A 432 4.18 19.53 -3.51
CA ILE A 432 3.64 18.92 -2.31
C ILE A 432 2.12 19.13 -2.36
N MET A 433 1.35 18.05 -2.26
CA MET A 433 -0.12 18.09 -2.27
C MET A 433 -0.67 17.40 -1.03
N THR A 434 -1.71 17.97 -0.43
CA THR A 434 -2.53 17.29 0.58
C THR A 434 -4.00 17.34 0.18
N SER A 435 -4.72 16.24 0.37
CA SER A 435 -6.14 16.12 0.04
C SER A 435 -6.96 15.55 1.21
N THR A 436 -8.18 16.05 1.41
CA THR A 436 -9.07 15.59 2.49
C THR A 436 -10.55 15.90 2.23
N THR A 437 -11.42 15.21 2.95
CA THR A 437 -12.85 15.57 3.11
C THR A 437 -13.13 16.33 4.42
N GLY A 438 -12.10 16.57 5.26
CA GLY A 438 -12.24 17.18 6.58
C GLY A 438 -11.16 18.23 6.88
N SER A 439 -11.60 19.46 7.17
CA SER A 439 -10.73 20.65 7.20
C SER A 439 -9.54 20.65 8.18
N THR A 440 -9.47 19.71 9.13
CA THR A 440 -8.36 19.64 10.11
C THR A 440 -7.09 19.05 9.50
N TRP A 441 -7.19 18.13 8.55
CA TRP A 441 -6.01 17.46 7.98
C TRP A 441 -5.11 18.42 7.22
N ILE A 442 -5.69 19.38 6.49
CA ILE A 442 -4.95 20.42 5.76
C ILE A 442 -4.07 21.28 6.69
N ASP A 443 -4.52 21.54 7.92
CA ASP A 443 -3.74 22.28 8.93
C ASP A 443 -2.63 21.39 9.54
N GLU A 444 -2.88 20.09 9.73
CA GLU A 444 -1.90 19.12 10.25
C GLU A 444 -0.80 18.81 9.22
N ALA A 445 -1.18 18.60 7.96
CA ALA A 445 -0.26 18.43 6.84
C ALA A 445 0.54 19.72 6.58
N GLY A 446 -0.10 20.89 6.66
CA GLY A 446 0.59 22.18 6.60
C GLY A 446 1.60 22.36 7.74
N ALA A 447 1.26 21.95 8.96
CA ALA A 447 2.18 21.99 10.09
C ALA A 447 3.40 21.06 9.94
N LEU A 448 3.30 19.96 9.16
CA LEU A 448 4.47 19.15 8.78
C LEU A 448 5.30 19.86 7.69
N VAL A 449 4.66 20.45 6.66
CA VAL A 449 5.34 21.22 5.61
C VAL A 449 6.16 22.39 6.19
N ASP A 450 5.64 23.06 7.23
CA ASP A 450 6.34 24.11 7.98
C ASP A 450 7.63 23.62 8.70
N THR A 451 7.88 22.32 8.82
CA THR A 451 9.10 21.74 9.45
C THR A 451 10.23 21.44 8.47
N ILE A 452 9.97 21.55 7.16
CA ILE A 452 10.90 21.18 6.08
C ILE A 452 12.15 22.06 6.14
N GLU A 453 13.33 21.47 5.95
CA GLU A 453 14.62 22.16 5.88
C GLU A 453 15.47 21.52 4.77
N PHE A 454 15.74 22.26 3.69
CA PHE A 454 16.59 21.77 2.61
C PHE A 454 18.06 21.72 3.05
N LEU A 455 18.71 20.57 2.89
CA LEU A 455 20.05 20.26 3.40
C LEU A 455 21.15 20.46 2.34
N GLY A 456 21.00 21.41 1.42
CA GLY A 456 21.91 21.65 0.28
C GLY A 456 21.80 23.07 -0.27
#